data_AF-A0A7D5V1Y5-F1
#
_entry.id   AF-A0A7D5V1Y5-F1
#
_cell.length_a   1.000
_cell.length_b   1.000
_cell.length_c   1.000
_cell.angle_alpha   90.00
_cell.angle_beta   90.00
_cell.angle_gamma   90.00
#
_symmetry.space_group_name_H-M   'P 1'
#
loop_
_entity.id
_entity.type
_entity.pdbx_description
1 polymer ?
#
loop_
_entity_poly.entity_id
_entity_poly.type
_entity_poly.pdbx_seq_one_letter_code
_entity_poly.pdbx_strand_id
1 'polypeptide(L)'
;MANKVFTTTLGISLLFLASGCLELGFSLVVRNMMSNRPESGQEAVRNLLYQMFPLTAGIANGAATLATFAFTLLGLMSPMRSWLKAGGYLITMCGLFTLCLGVYLWIMTLRLKDGFFPTYLELEPGVQSLVQQSFQCCGYYNATTPAFVTDPTCPSPAAAALLRGCGTAISSFSNTFIDNIFTALFGIVGLDAILILSIACLLKERKERERYRHIDEKSGFRQF
;
A
#
# COMPACT_ATOMS: atom_id res chain seq x y z
N MET A 1 14.87 -33.10 -11.71
CA MET A 1 13.95 -32.97 -10.56
C MET A 1 13.86 -31.52 -10.17
N ALA A 2 12.66 -30.92 -10.21
CA ALA A 2 12.48 -29.55 -9.72
C ALA A 2 12.86 -29.54 -8.24
N ASN A 3 13.92 -28.82 -7.93
CA ASN A 3 14.45 -28.75 -6.59
C ASN A 3 13.48 -27.97 -5.70
N LYS A 4 13.25 -28.45 -4.47
CA LYS A 4 12.25 -27.89 -3.54
C LYS A 4 12.44 -26.38 -3.33
N VAL A 5 13.70 -25.93 -3.27
CA VAL A 5 14.03 -24.50 -3.11
C VAL A 5 13.57 -23.68 -4.33
N PHE A 6 13.72 -24.21 -5.55
CA PHE A 6 13.27 -23.56 -6.76
C PHE A 6 11.74 -23.44 -6.81
N THR A 7 11.01 -24.53 -6.49
CA THR A 7 9.53 -24.50 -6.48
C THR A 7 8.98 -23.55 -5.43
N THR A 8 9.59 -23.50 -4.24
CA THR A 8 9.21 -22.55 -3.18
C THR A 8 9.49 -21.11 -3.60
N THR A 9 10.66 -20.83 -4.19
CA THR A 9 11.00 -19.49 -4.69
C THR A 9 10.04 -19.04 -5.79
N LEU A 10 9.67 -19.94 -6.70
CA LEU A 10 8.68 -19.67 -7.74
C LEU A 10 7.30 -19.34 -7.15
N GLY A 11 6.84 -20.12 -6.17
CA GLY A 11 5.57 -19.85 -5.49
C GLY A 11 5.54 -18.48 -4.79
N ILE A 12 6.60 -18.12 -4.08
CA ILE A 12 6.71 -16.81 -3.43
C ILE A 12 6.81 -15.69 -4.48
N SER A 13 7.49 -15.94 -5.61
CA SER A 13 7.54 -14.99 -6.71
C SER A 13 6.17 -14.71 -7.33
N LEU A 14 5.23 -15.67 -7.32
CA LEU A 14 3.85 -15.43 -7.74
C LEU A 14 3.07 -14.60 -6.73
N LEU A 15 3.35 -14.74 -5.43
CA LEU A 15 2.79 -13.86 -4.40
C LEU A 15 3.29 -12.42 -4.55
N PHE A 16 4.56 -12.23 -4.91
CA PHE A 16 5.13 -10.92 -5.27
C PHE A 16 4.48 -10.30 -6.51
N LEU A 17 4.16 -11.12 -7.52
CA LEU A 17 3.36 -10.65 -8.65
C LEU A 17 1.96 -10.21 -8.20
N ALA A 18 1.31 -11.02 -7.37
CA ALA A 18 -0.03 -10.72 -6.86
C ALA A 18 -0.06 -9.44 -6.02
N SER A 19 0.96 -9.19 -5.18
CA SER A 19 1.06 -7.94 -4.42
C SER A 19 1.22 -6.72 -5.34
N GLY A 20 2.06 -6.80 -6.37
CA GLY A 20 2.19 -5.73 -7.37
C GLY A 20 0.90 -5.44 -8.13
N CYS A 21 0.15 -6.49 -8.52
CA CYS A 21 -1.16 -6.35 -9.13
C CYS A 21 -2.18 -5.71 -8.18
N LEU A 22 -2.18 -6.09 -6.90
CA LEU A 22 -3.07 -5.52 -5.89
C LEU A 22 -2.76 -4.04 -5.65
N GLU A 23 -1.48 -3.68 -5.48
CA GLU A 23 -1.05 -2.29 -5.27
C GLU A 23 -1.40 -1.39 -6.47
N LEU A 24 -1.10 -1.85 -7.68
CA LEU A 24 -1.42 -1.14 -8.92
C LEU A 24 -2.94 -1.03 -9.12
N GLY A 25 -3.66 -2.14 -8.96
CA GLY A 25 -5.11 -2.20 -9.11
C GLY A 25 -5.82 -1.28 -8.14
N PHE A 26 -5.44 -1.32 -6.86
CA PHE A 26 -5.96 -0.41 -5.83
C PHE A 26 -5.72 1.04 -6.24
N SER A 27 -4.49 1.40 -6.61
CA SER A 27 -4.13 2.78 -6.94
C SER A 27 -4.89 3.31 -8.16
N LEU A 28 -5.10 2.48 -9.18
CA LEU A 28 -5.85 2.86 -10.39
C LEU A 28 -7.36 2.99 -10.12
N VAL A 29 -7.95 2.03 -9.39
CA VAL A 29 -9.37 2.05 -9.05
C VAL A 29 -9.70 3.28 -8.21
N VAL A 30 -8.89 3.54 -7.18
CA VAL A 30 -9.07 4.69 -6.29
C VAL A 30 -8.91 6.01 -7.05
N ARG A 31 -7.92 6.11 -7.95
CA ARG A 31 -7.73 7.30 -8.79
C ARG A 31 -8.92 7.59 -9.71
N ASN A 32 -9.64 6.56 -10.13
CA ASN A 32 -10.86 6.72 -10.92
C ASN A 32 -12.07 7.11 -10.05
N MET A 33 -12.13 6.65 -8.81
CA MET A 33 -13.26 6.88 -7.90
C MET A 33 -13.20 8.21 -7.12
N MET A 34 -12.02 8.77 -6.90
CA MET A 34 -11.81 9.94 -6.02
C MET A 34 -12.54 11.22 -6.46
N SER A 35 -12.95 11.31 -7.74
CA SER A 35 -13.66 12.47 -8.30
C SER A 35 -15.17 12.25 -8.44
N ASN A 36 -15.69 11.12 -7.97
CA ASN A 36 -17.13 10.85 -8.02
C ASN A 36 -17.87 11.80 -7.06
N ARG A 37 -19.04 12.28 -7.49
CA ARG A 37 -19.92 13.08 -6.62
C ARG A 37 -20.39 12.20 -5.46
N PRO A 38 -20.20 12.62 -4.20
CA PRO A 38 -20.59 11.82 -3.05
C PRO A 38 -22.11 11.87 -2.83
N GLU A 39 -22.71 10.71 -2.53
CA GLU A 39 -24.14 10.65 -2.16
C GLU A 39 -24.34 10.75 -0.64
N SER A 40 -23.30 10.47 0.14
CA SER A 40 -23.29 10.60 1.61
C SER A 40 -22.03 11.28 2.13
N GLY A 41 -22.09 11.77 3.38
CA GLY A 41 -20.94 12.40 4.04
C GLY A 41 -19.76 11.43 4.27
N GLN A 42 -20.03 10.14 4.49
CA GLN A 42 -18.98 9.12 4.59
C GLN A 42 -18.24 8.95 3.25
N GLU A 43 -18.97 8.95 2.14
CA GLU A 43 -18.37 8.90 0.80
C GLU A 43 -17.62 10.17 0.45
N ALA A 44 -18.13 11.34 0.85
CA ALA A 44 -17.43 12.60 0.69
C ALA A 44 -16.07 12.56 1.40
N VAL A 45 -16.05 12.14 2.66
CA VAL A 45 -14.82 11.99 3.45
C VAL A 45 -13.88 10.96 2.82
N ARG A 46 -14.39 9.80 2.37
CA ARG A 46 -13.59 8.77 1.68
C ARG A 46 -12.96 9.29 0.39
N ASN A 47 -13.74 9.99 -0.44
CA ASN A 47 -13.24 10.52 -1.70
C ASN A 47 -12.16 11.58 -1.47
N LEU A 48 -12.33 12.46 -0.48
CA LEU A 48 -11.31 13.41 -0.05
C LEU A 48 -10.05 12.74 0.50
N LEU A 49 -10.22 11.68 1.29
CA LEU A 49 -9.12 10.88 1.82
C LEU A 49 -8.25 10.31 0.71
N TYR A 50 -8.88 9.79 -0.35
CA TYR A 50 -8.18 9.31 -1.53
C TYR A 50 -7.36 10.38 -2.25
N GLN A 51 -7.78 11.65 -2.22
CA GLN A 51 -7.01 12.74 -2.84
C GLN A 51 -5.71 13.04 -2.10
N MET A 52 -5.65 12.74 -0.79
CA MET A 52 -4.45 12.90 0.02
C MET A 52 -3.47 11.73 -0.10
N PHE A 53 -3.90 10.61 -0.70
CA PHE A 53 -3.05 9.43 -0.86
C PHE A 53 -2.02 9.65 -1.97
N PRO A 54 -0.79 9.12 -1.83
CA PRO A 54 0.25 9.22 -2.85
C PRO A 54 0.01 8.22 -4.00
N LEU A 55 -1.16 8.29 -4.65
CA LEU A 55 -1.62 7.31 -5.65
C LEU A 55 -0.67 7.21 -6.84
N THR A 56 -0.07 8.32 -7.29
CA THR A 56 0.92 8.31 -8.37
C THR A 56 2.16 7.49 -7.99
N ALA A 57 2.59 7.59 -6.74
CA ALA A 57 3.72 6.81 -6.24
C ALA A 57 3.36 5.31 -6.13
N GLY A 58 2.15 4.98 -5.68
CA GLY A 58 1.63 3.61 -5.68
C GLY A 58 1.52 2.99 -7.08
N ILE A 59 1.06 3.76 -8.07
CA ILE A 59 1.03 3.32 -9.49
C ILE A 59 2.45 3.04 -9.99
N ALA A 60 3.39 3.95 -9.72
CA ALA A 60 4.77 3.80 -10.16
C ALA A 60 5.42 2.55 -9.54
N ASN A 61 5.24 2.34 -8.23
CA ASN A 61 5.79 1.18 -7.54
C ASN A 61 5.13 -0.13 -7.97
N GLY A 62 3.80 -0.16 -8.09
CA GLY A 62 3.08 -1.32 -8.62
C GLY A 62 3.57 -1.71 -10.01
N ALA A 63 3.74 -0.75 -10.93
CA ALA A 63 4.30 -1.01 -12.25
C ALA A 63 5.76 -1.50 -12.20
N ALA A 64 6.59 -0.92 -11.32
CA ALA A 64 7.97 -1.34 -11.12
C ALA A 64 8.06 -2.78 -10.56
N THR A 65 7.15 -3.16 -9.67
CA THR A 65 7.02 -4.51 -9.12
C THR A 65 6.69 -5.53 -10.21
N LEU A 66 5.75 -5.21 -11.11
CA LEU A 66 5.44 -6.08 -12.27
C LEU A 66 6.62 -6.24 -13.23
N ALA A 67 7.32 -5.15 -13.55
CA ALA A 67 8.52 -5.20 -14.38
C ALA A 67 9.64 -5.99 -13.71
N THR A 68 9.82 -5.81 -12.41
CA THR A 68 10.81 -6.54 -11.59
C THR A 68 10.50 -8.02 -11.53
N PHE A 69 9.22 -8.41 -11.43
CA PHE A 69 8.81 -9.81 -11.53
C PHE A 69 9.20 -10.40 -12.89
N ALA A 70 8.86 -9.74 -14.00
CA ALA A 70 9.21 -10.21 -15.33
C ALA A 70 10.73 -10.39 -15.50
N PHE A 71 11.52 -9.43 -15.03
CA PHE A 71 12.98 -9.51 -15.03
C PHE A 71 13.50 -10.67 -14.16
N THR A 72 12.96 -10.84 -12.95
CA THR A 72 13.38 -11.89 -12.01
C THR A 72 12.99 -13.28 -12.52
N LEU A 73 11.88 -13.38 -13.25
CA LEU A 73 11.45 -14.62 -13.91
C LEU A 73 12.46 -15.08 -14.97
N LEU A 74 13.01 -14.15 -15.76
CA LEU A 74 14.12 -14.45 -16.68
C LEU A 74 15.34 -14.95 -15.91
N GLY A 75 15.66 -14.34 -14.75
CA GLY A 75 16.73 -14.79 -13.87
C GLY A 75 16.51 -16.19 -13.27
N LEU A 76 15.26 -16.52 -12.92
CA LEU A 76 14.85 -17.84 -12.44
C LEU A 76 15.01 -18.91 -13.53
N MET A 77 14.63 -18.61 -14.76
CA MET A 77 14.76 -19.54 -15.90
C MET A 77 16.20 -19.68 -16.41
N SER A 78 17.02 -18.64 -16.26
CA SER A 78 18.41 -18.67 -16.69
C SER A 78 19.31 -19.45 -15.70
N PRO A 79 20.35 -20.13 -16.18
CA PRO A 79 21.39 -20.69 -15.31
C PRO A 79 22.31 -19.61 -14.71
N MET A 80 22.26 -18.39 -15.25
CA MET A 80 23.17 -17.30 -14.89
C MET A 80 22.78 -16.65 -13.56
N ARG A 81 23.68 -16.75 -12.57
CA ARG A 81 23.46 -16.22 -11.22
C ARG A 81 23.40 -14.69 -11.15
N SER A 82 24.01 -13.98 -12.10
CA SER A 82 24.03 -12.51 -12.14
C SER A 82 22.64 -11.90 -12.31
N TRP A 83 21.79 -12.48 -13.17
CA TRP A 83 20.41 -12.03 -13.37
C TRP A 83 19.57 -12.19 -12.11
N LEU A 84 19.70 -13.34 -11.44
CA LEU A 84 18.95 -13.61 -10.21
C LEU A 84 19.42 -12.70 -9.04
N LYS A 85 20.71 -12.35 -8.98
CA LYS A 85 21.22 -11.33 -8.04
C LYS A 85 20.65 -9.94 -8.34
N ALA A 86 20.67 -9.52 -9.61
CA ALA A 86 20.11 -8.24 -10.02
C ALA A 86 18.60 -8.16 -9.71
N GLY A 87 17.85 -9.24 -9.96
CA GLY A 87 16.44 -9.34 -9.59
C GLY A 87 16.21 -9.19 -8.08
N GLY A 88 17.04 -9.83 -7.25
CA GLY A 88 16.99 -9.65 -5.79
C GLY A 88 17.21 -8.20 -5.34
N TYR A 89 18.13 -7.46 -5.97
CA TYR A 89 18.31 -6.04 -5.68
C TYR A 89 17.12 -5.19 -6.13
N LEU A 90 16.54 -5.46 -7.30
CA LEU A 90 15.34 -4.77 -7.77
C LEU A 90 14.16 -5.00 -6.82
N ILE A 91 13.94 -6.24 -6.36
CA ILE A 91 12.91 -6.56 -5.36
C ILE A 91 13.15 -5.80 -4.06
N THR A 92 14.40 -5.67 -3.63
CA THR A 92 14.76 -4.87 -2.44
C THR A 92 14.38 -3.40 -2.61
N MET A 93 14.60 -2.83 -3.80
CA MET A 93 14.20 -1.45 -4.10
C MET A 93 12.68 -1.28 -4.11
N CYS A 94 11.93 -2.22 -4.72
CA CYS A 94 10.47 -2.22 -4.68
C CYS A 94 9.96 -2.30 -3.23
N GLY A 95 10.46 -3.24 -2.44
CA GLY A 95 10.05 -3.40 -1.04
C GLY A 95 10.38 -2.18 -0.16
N LEU A 96 11.52 -1.53 -0.40
CA LEU A 96 11.86 -0.28 0.29
C LEU A 96 10.89 0.86 -0.09
N PHE A 97 10.51 0.94 -1.37
CA PHE A 97 9.53 1.93 -1.83
C PHE A 97 8.15 1.66 -1.21
N THR A 98 7.69 0.41 -1.22
CA THR A 98 6.45 -0.01 -0.56
C THR A 98 6.48 0.32 0.94
N LEU A 99 7.62 0.11 1.60
CA LEU A 99 7.81 0.48 3.01
C LEU A 99 7.66 1.98 3.22
N CYS A 100 8.24 2.83 2.37
CA CYS A 100 8.08 4.27 2.44
C CYS A 100 6.61 4.69 2.28
N LEU A 101 5.86 4.07 1.36
CA LEU A 101 4.42 4.32 1.21
C LEU A 101 3.63 3.91 2.46
N GLY A 102 3.92 2.73 3.01
CA GLY A 102 3.30 2.25 4.24
C GLY A 102 3.56 3.17 5.43
N VAL A 103 4.81 3.61 5.61
CA VAL A 103 5.18 4.57 6.67
C VAL A 103 4.51 5.92 6.46
N TYR A 104 4.43 6.42 5.22
CA TYR A 104 3.73 7.67 4.92
C TYR A 104 2.25 7.62 5.33
N LEU A 105 1.54 6.55 4.94
CA LEU A 105 0.14 6.36 5.32
C LEU A 105 -0.04 6.16 6.83
N TRP A 106 0.88 5.45 7.47
CA TRP A 106 0.87 5.28 8.93
C TRP A 106 1.09 6.62 9.67
N ILE A 107 2.02 7.47 9.22
CA ILE A 107 2.21 8.81 9.81
C ILE A 107 0.95 9.67 9.61
N MET A 108 0.27 9.52 8.47
CA MET A 108 -0.98 10.23 8.19
C MET A 108 -2.06 9.93 9.25
N THR A 109 -2.18 8.69 9.74
CA THR A 109 -3.19 8.35 10.76
C THR A 109 -2.93 9.04 12.10
N LEU A 110 -1.66 9.27 12.46
CA LEU A 110 -1.29 9.97 13.69
C LEU A 110 -1.69 11.46 13.69
N ARG A 111 -1.79 12.07 12.51
CA ARG A 111 -2.08 13.51 12.33
C ARG A 111 -3.35 13.78 11.55
N LEU A 112 -4.21 12.78 11.41
CA LEU A 112 -5.33 12.83 10.47
C LEU A 112 -6.32 13.94 10.79
N LYS A 113 -6.62 14.15 12.08
CA LYS A 113 -7.51 15.22 12.53
C LYS A 113 -6.97 16.61 12.18
N ASP A 114 -5.70 16.87 12.40
CA ASP A 114 -5.13 18.19 12.13
C ASP A 114 -4.88 18.38 10.63
N GLY A 115 -4.44 17.33 9.94
CA GLY A 115 -4.12 17.35 8.51
C GLY A 115 -5.36 17.44 7.61
N PHE A 116 -6.51 16.91 8.03
CA PHE A 116 -7.76 16.98 7.27
C PHE A 116 -8.53 18.30 7.48
N PHE A 117 -8.20 19.06 8.53
CA PHE A 117 -8.83 20.35 8.81
C PHE A 117 -8.82 21.34 7.63
N PRO A 118 -7.69 21.63 6.96
CA PRO A 118 -7.69 22.54 5.80
C PRO A 118 -8.60 22.03 4.67
N THR A 119 -8.55 20.73 4.37
CA THR A 119 -9.44 20.09 3.39
C THR A 119 -10.92 20.25 3.76
N TYR A 120 -11.23 20.20 5.06
CA TYR A 120 -12.59 20.45 5.54
C TYR A 120 -13.05 21.91 5.35
N LEU A 121 -12.15 22.88 5.46
CA LEU A 121 -12.47 24.29 5.23
C LEU A 121 -12.76 24.61 3.76
N GLU A 122 -12.09 23.90 2.84
CA GLU A 122 -12.25 24.08 1.40
C GLU A 122 -13.50 23.40 0.83
N LEU A 123 -14.17 22.57 1.62
CA LEU A 123 -15.41 21.89 1.24
C LEU A 123 -16.56 22.89 1.02
N GLU A 124 -17.34 22.65 -0.03
CA GLU A 124 -18.56 23.40 -0.28
C GLU A 124 -19.60 23.18 0.85
N PRO A 125 -20.38 24.20 1.25
CA PRO A 125 -21.31 24.11 2.38
C PRO A 125 -22.31 22.93 2.30
N GLY A 126 -22.74 22.57 1.08
CA GLY A 126 -23.62 21.41 0.87
C GLY A 126 -22.95 20.09 1.26
N VAL A 127 -21.66 19.92 0.97
CA VAL A 127 -20.91 18.72 1.35
C VAL A 127 -20.59 18.73 2.84
N GLN A 128 -20.30 19.89 3.43
CA GLN A 128 -20.14 20.02 4.88
C GLN A 128 -21.42 19.60 5.61
N SER A 129 -22.60 19.97 5.11
CA SER A 129 -23.88 19.53 5.69
C SER A 129 -24.09 18.01 5.55
N LEU A 130 -23.74 17.40 4.41
CA LEU A 130 -23.78 15.94 4.27
C LEU A 130 -22.90 15.23 5.31
N VAL A 131 -21.72 15.78 5.58
CA VAL A 131 -20.81 15.27 6.62
C VAL A 131 -21.41 15.43 8.01
N GLN A 132 -21.97 16.60 8.33
CA GLN A 132 -22.62 16.86 9.62
C GLN A 132 -23.79 15.90 9.88
N GLN A 133 -24.64 15.69 8.87
CA GLN A 133 -25.74 14.73 8.93
C GLN A 133 -25.28 13.28 9.05
N SER A 134 -24.25 12.88 8.30
CA SER A 134 -23.79 11.48 8.30
C SER A 134 -23.07 11.08 9.58
N PHE A 135 -22.32 12.01 10.17
CA PHE A 135 -21.51 11.77 11.37
C PHE A 135 -22.15 12.32 12.65
N GLN A 136 -23.35 12.91 12.56
CA GLN A 136 -24.10 13.48 13.69
C GLN A 136 -23.25 14.43 14.53
N CYS A 137 -22.65 15.41 13.87
CA CYS A 137 -21.65 16.31 14.42
C CYS A 137 -21.84 17.74 13.89
N CYS A 138 -21.31 18.74 14.60
CA CYS A 138 -21.39 20.16 14.19
C CYS A 138 -20.02 20.84 14.20
N GLY A 139 -19.67 21.50 13.10
CA GLY A 139 -18.35 22.09 12.90
C GLY A 139 -17.23 21.03 12.86
N TYR A 140 -15.96 21.43 12.99
CA TYR A 140 -14.83 20.49 12.88
C TYR A 140 -14.19 20.14 14.23
N TYR A 141 -13.62 21.13 14.92
CA TYR A 141 -13.08 20.92 16.27
C TYR A 141 -14.20 21.04 17.32
N ASN A 142 -15.08 22.00 17.11
CA ASN A 142 -16.28 22.30 17.89
C ASN A 142 -17.30 22.98 16.97
N ALA A 143 -18.48 23.32 17.49
CA ALA A 143 -19.52 23.99 16.72
C ALA A 143 -19.10 25.35 16.13
N THR A 144 -18.08 26.02 16.68
CA THR A 144 -17.67 27.37 16.23
C THR A 144 -16.42 27.38 15.35
N THR A 145 -15.70 26.26 15.22
CA THR A 145 -14.39 26.19 14.56
C THR A 145 -14.30 25.01 13.58
N PRO A 146 -14.50 25.23 12.26
CA PRO A 146 -15.19 26.38 11.69
C PRO A 146 -16.66 26.39 12.11
N ALA A 147 -17.35 27.50 11.87
CA ALA A 147 -18.79 27.58 12.10
C ALA A 147 -19.52 26.46 11.34
N PHE A 148 -20.45 25.78 12.02
CA PHE A 148 -21.28 24.74 11.40
C PHE A 148 -22.18 25.33 10.31
N VAL A 149 -22.66 24.47 9.40
CA VAL A 149 -23.64 24.84 8.38
C VAL A 149 -25.01 24.53 8.96
N THR A 150 -25.95 25.47 8.87
CA THR A 150 -27.28 25.24 9.44
C THR A 150 -28.02 24.17 8.65
N ASP A 151 -28.33 23.07 9.33
CA ASP A 151 -28.97 21.90 8.73
C ASP A 151 -29.86 21.18 9.77
N PRO A 152 -30.56 20.08 9.42
CA PRO A 152 -31.43 19.38 10.36
C PRO A 152 -30.72 18.83 11.61
N THR A 153 -29.41 18.58 11.54
CA THR A 153 -28.58 18.08 12.65
C THR A 153 -28.12 19.23 13.53
N CYS A 154 -27.76 20.36 12.93
CA CYS A 154 -27.28 21.57 13.58
C CYS A 154 -28.24 22.76 13.29
N PRO A 155 -29.50 22.74 13.80
CA PRO A 155 -30.51 23.74 13.43
C PRO A 155 -30.31 25.10 14.10
N SER A 156 -29.59 25.13 15.22
CA SER A 156 -29.30 26.36 15.97
C SER A 156 -27.96 26.24 16.69
N PRO A 157 -27.31 27.37 17.04
CA PRO A 157 -26.07 27.36 17.82
C PRO A 157 -26.22 26.65 19.18
N ALA A 158 -27.39 26.76 19.80
CA ALA A 158 -27.69 26.09 21.07
C ALA A 158 -27.73 24.56 20.92
N ALA A 159 -28.37 24.06 19.85
CA ALA A 159 -28.37 22.63 19.53
C ALA A 159 -26.97 22.13 19.12
N ALA A 160 -26.26 22.90 18.31
CA ALA A 160 -24.93 22.55 17.84
C ALA A 160 -23.89 22.49 18.98
N ALA A 161 -24.04 23.32 20.02
CA ALA A 161 -23.17 23.30 21.19
C ALA A 161 -23.26 22.00 22.03
N LEU A 162 -24.35 21.23 21.88
CA LEU A 162 -24.52 19.93 22.54
C LEU A 162 -23.83 18.79 21.76
N LEU A 163 -23.46 19.03 20.51
CA LEU A 163 -22.82 18.05 19.63
C LEU A 163 -21.31 18.26 19.58
N ARG A 164 -20.58 17.17 19.32
CA ARG A 164 -19.12 17.21 19.16
C ARG A 164 -18.76 17.67 17.74
N GLY A 165 -17.54 18.18 17.60
CA GLY A 165 -16.97 18.51 16.29
C GLY A 165 -16.74 17.26 15.42
N CYS A 166 -16.94 17.40 14.11
CA CYS A 166 -16.83 16.31 13.15
C CYS A 166 -15.43 15.71 13.04
N GLY A 167 -14.38 16.45 13.38
CA GLY A 167 -12.99 16.01 13.20
C GLY A 167 -12.67 14.71 13.95
N THR A 168 -13.27 14.47 15.11
CA THR A 168 -13.06 13.20 15.85
C THR A 168 -13.77 12.02 15.15
N ALA A 169 -14.99 12.20 14.69
CA ALA A 169 -15.75 11.17 14.00
C ALA A 169 -15.13 10.83 12.62
N ILE A 170 -14.74 11.86 11.87
CA ILE A 170 -14.00 11.76 10.62
C ILE A 170 -12.68 11.02 10.84
N SER A 171 -11.89 11.42 11.84
CA SER A 171 -10.61 10.77 12.13
C SER A 171 -10.79 9.29 12.50
N SER A 172 -11.83 8.93 13.26
CA SER A 172 -12.09 7.52 13.61
C SER A 172 -12.45 6.68 12.39
N PHE A 173 -13.32 7.21 11.52
CA PHE A 173 -13.70 6.54 10.27
C PHE A 173 -12.50 6.37 9.34
N SER A 174 -11.76 7.44 9.12
CA SER A 174 -10.63 7.44 8.20
C SER A 174 -9.43 6.64 8.74
N ASN A 175 -9.18 6.61 10.05
CA ASN A 175 -8.15 5.75 10.65
C ASN A 175 -8.47 4.28 10.39
N THR A 176 -9.72 3.83 10.63
CA THR A 176 -10.12 2.44 10.36
C THR A 176 -9.85 2.04 8.91
N PHE A 177 -10.05 2.97 7.98
CA PHE A 177 -9.79 2.75 6.57
C PHE A 177 -8.30 2.71 6.22
N ILE A 178 -7.52 3.69 6.68
CA ILE A 178 -6.08 3.79 6.41
C ILE A 178 -5.30 2.66 7.11
N ASP A 179 -5.74 2.25 8.30
CA ASP A 179 -5.12 1.17 9.09
C ASP A 179 -5.06 -0.14 8.32
N ASN A 180 -6.16 -0.50 7.65
CA ASN A 180 -6.20 -1.68 6.79
C ASN A 180 -5.22 -1.58 5.61
N ILE A 181 -5.08 -0.39 5.02
CA ILE A 181 -4.24 -0.16 3.85
C ILE A 181 -2.75 -0.23 4.23
N PHE A 182 -2.29 0.53 5.22
CA PHE A 182 -0.86 0.47 5.58
C PHE A 182 -0.48 -0.90 6.14
N THR A 183 -1.40 -1.59 6.82
CA THR A 183 -1.14 -2.95 7.32
C THR A 183 -0.95 -3.91 6.16
N ALA A 184 -1.76 -3.81 5.10
CA ALA A 184 -1.57 -4.58 3.88
C ALA A 184 -0.22 -4.26 3.21
N LEU A 185 0.18 -2.99 3.14
CA LEU A 185 1.49 -2.59 2.59
C LEU A 185 2.66 -3.18 3.40
N PHE A 186 2.62 -3.12 4.73
CA PHE A 186 3.64 -3.77 5.57
C PHE A 186 3.66 -5.30 5.40
N GLY A 187 2.49 -5.92 5.18
CA GLY A 187 2.38 -7.33 4.81
C GLY A 187 3.09 -7.64 3.48
N ILE A 188 2.93 -6.78 2.48
CA ILE A 188 3.64 -6.89 1.19
C ILE A 188 5.14 -6.79 1.39
N VAL A 189 5.62 -5.81 2.18
CA VAL A 189 7.06 -5.70 2.51
C VAL A 189 7.59 -6.96 3.18
N GLY A 190 6.79 -7.59 4.06
CA GLY A 190 7.11 -8.88 4.65
C GLY A 190 7.27 -9.99 3.61
N LEU A 191 6.39 -10.05 2.61
CA LEU A 191 6.50 -10.99 1.49
C LEU A 191 7.75 -10.73 0.64
N ASP A 192 8.10 -9.46 0.39
CA ASP A 192 9.30 -9.08 -0.35
C ASP A 192 10.56 -9.55 0.37
N ALA A 193 10.62 -9.37 1.70
CA ALA A 193 11.73 -9.87 2.51
C ALA A 193 11.87 -11.41 2.44
N ILE A 194 10.76 -12.14 2.50
CA ILE A 194 10.75 -13.60 2.35
C ILE A 194 11.23 -14.02 0.96
N LEU A 195 10.85 -13.29 -0.10
CA LEU A 195 11.30 -13.54 -1.45
C LEU A 195 12.81 -13.31 -1.60
N ILE A 196 13.33 -12.22 -1.04
CA ILE A 196 14.77 -11.91 -1.04
C ILE A 196 15.57 -13.03 -0.37
N LEU A 197 15.11 -13.53 0.78
CA LEU A 197 15.72 -14.65 1.47
C LEU A 197 15.67 -15.94 0.62
N SER A 198 14.53 -16.20 -0.04
CA SER A 198 14.36 -17.36 -0.92
C SER A 198 15.31 -17.31 -2.12
N ILE A 199 15.47 -16.13 -2.72
CA ILE A 199 16.44 -15.87 -3.80
C ILE A 199 17.87 -16.09 -3.31
N ALA A 200 18.22 -15.63 -2.11
CA ALA A 200 19.54 -15.84 -1.53
C ALA A 200 19.84 -17.34 -1.32
N CYS A 201 18.88 -18.11 -0.82
CA CYS A 201 18.96 -19.57 -0.71
C CYS A 201 19.19 -20.23 -2.08
N LEU A 202 18.39 -19.84 -3.09
CA LEU A 202 18.51 -20.38 -4.44
C LEU A 202 19.87 -20.04 -5.09
N LEU A 203 20.38 -18.82 -4.87
CA LEU A 203 21.71 -18.40 -5.33
C LEU A 203 22.84 -19.20 -4.69
N LYS A 204 22.70 -19.52 -3.39
CA LYS A 204 23.67 -20.36 -2.67
C LYS A 204 23.67 -21.78 -3.21
N GLU A 205 22.50 -22.35 -3.45
CA GLU A 205 22.42 -23.71 -4.02
C GLU A 205 22.98 -23.79 -5.44
N ARG A 206 22.68 -22.80 -6.30
CA ARG A 206 23.28 -22.73 -7.64
C ARG A 206 24.81 -22.67 -7.57
N LYS A 207 25.36 -21.91 -6.62
CA LYS A 207 26.81 -21.84 -6.37
C LYS A 207 27.40 -23.20 -5.96
N GLU A 208 26.71 -23.91 -5.08
CA GLU A 208 27.15 -25.23 -4.62
C GLU A 208 27.11 -26.25 -5.75
N ARG A 209 26.04 -26.27 -6.56
CA ARG A 209 25.94 -27.15 -7.75
C ARG A 209 27.04 -26.87 -8.77
N GLU A 210 27.33 -25.60 -9.07
CA GLU A 210 28.45 -25.22 -9.95
C GLU A 210 29.80 -25.71 -9.40
N ARG A 211 30.02 -25.58 -8.09
CA ARG A 211 31.24 -26.07 -7.43
C ARG A 211 31.35 -27.59 -7.53
N TYR A 212 30.28 -28.34 -7.27
CA TYR A 212 30.28 -29.80 -7.40
C TYR A 212 30.54 -30.23 -8.85
N ARG A 213 29.94 -29.54 -9.84
CA ARG A 213 30.24 -29.80 -11.25
C ARG A 213 31.73 -29.61 -11.57
N HIS A 214 32.36 -28.54 -11.06
CA HIS A 214 33.79 -28.32 -11.23
C HIS A 214 34.67 -29.33 -10.47
N ILE A 215 34.18 -29.91 -9.37
CA ILE A 215 34.86 -31.00 -8.69
C ILE A 215 34.75 -32.27 -9.53
N ASP A 216 33.55 -32.61 -10.01
CA ASP A 216 33.30 -33.79 -10.87
C ASP A 216 34.15 -33.73 -12.16
N GLU A 217 34.22 -32.56 -12.81
CA GLU A 217 35.07 -32.29 -13.97
C GLU A 217 36.57 -32.53 -13.66
N LYS A 218 37.02 -32.19 -12.45
CA LYS A 218 38.42 -32.38 -12.03
C LYS A 218 38.73 -33.82 -11.60
N SER A 219 37.76 -34.55 -11.06
CA SER A 219 37.95 -35.93 -10.61
C SER A 219 38.05 -36.95 -11.75
N GLY A 220 37.72 -36.58 -13.00
CA GLY A 220 37.61 -37.52 -14.12
C GLY A 220 36.43 -38.46 -13.88
N PHE A 221 35.72 -38.97 -14.88
CA PHE A 221 36.23 -40.10 -15.66
C PHE A 221 37.18 -41.06 -14.89
N ARG A 222 36.85 -41.39 -13.63
CA ARG A 222 37.34 -42.58 -12.90
C ARG A 222 36.24 -43.65 -12.83
N GLN A 223 35.68 -43.98 -13.98
CA GLN A 223 35.06 -45.29 -14.27
C GLN A 223 35.54 -45.67 -15.67
N PHE A 224 36.69 -46.32 -15.82
CA PHE A 224 36.77 -47.79 -15.98
C PHE A 224 35.75 -48.61 -15.18
#